data_AF-A0A2D8JFH5-F1
#
_entry.id   AF-A0A2D8JFH5-F1
#
_cell.length_a   1.000
_cell.length_b   1.000
_cell.length_c   1.000
_cell.angle_alpha   90.00
_cell.angle_beta   90.00
_cell.angle_gamma   90.00
#
_symmetry.space_group_name_H-M   'P 1'
#
loop_
_entity.id
_entity.type
_entity.pdbx_description
1 polymer ?
#
loop_
_entity_poly.entity_id
_entity_poly.type
_entity_poly.pdbx_seq_one_letter_code
_entity_poly.pdbx_strand_id
1 'polypeptide(L)'
;MIDSIMKSNPDANTIRRTLWILMLIPLLAGCGFLFVDGPPVGWENVEDPSELEAVALMTPCTSGKTLIYMDAALAAIYALGFSAVAFDDDWYYDAKTEGLLYTGLFSGTFGLAAVTGNRRINECAAFNAHVYQQLRNSAEGNDNR
;
A
#
# COMPACT_ATOMS: atom_id res chain seq x y z
N MET A 1 10.86 35.02 12.24
CA MET A 1 10.40 34.44 10.94
C MET A 1 9.58 33.16 11.14
N ILE A 2 9.11 32.86 12.36
CA ILE A 2 8.25 31.70 12.67
C ILE A 2 6.81 32.17 12.99
N ASP A 3 6.64 33.43 13.42
CA ASP A 3 5.34 33.99 13.83
C ASP A 3 4.34 34.22 12.68
N SER A 4 4.78 34.23 11.41
CA SER A 4 3.87 34.42 10.28
C SER A 4 3.12 33.15 9.85
N ILE A 5 3.45 31.97 10.37
CA ILE A 5 2.77 30.72 9.99
C ILE A 5 1.50 30.49 10.83
N MET A 6 1.39 31.09 12.03
CA MET A 6 0.27 30.86 12.95
C MET A 6 -0.91 31.83 12.80
N LYS A 7 -0.99 32.62 11.71
CA LYS A 7 -2.07 33.59 11.52
C LYS A 7 -2.72 33.51 10.14
N SER A 8 -3.01 32.30 9.70
CA SER A 8 -4.00 32.06 8.65
C SER A 8 -5.18 31.39 9.33
N ASN A 9 -6.28 32.12 9.52
CA ASN A 9 -7.56 31.53 9.87
C ASN A 9 -8.13 30.96 8.56
N PRO A 10 -7.96 29.66 8.28
CA PRO A 10 -8.23 29.14 6.95
C PRO A 10 -9.74 29.02 6.80
N ASP A 11 -10.30 29.68 5.80
CA ASP A 11 -11.68 29.48 5.39
C ASP A 11 -11.89 28.00 5.03
N ALA A 12 -13.11 27.49 5.23
CA ALA A 12 -13.42 26.07 5.06
C ALA A 12 -12.98 25.50 3.69
N ASN A 13 -12.97 26.35 2.65
CA ASN A 13 -12.50 25.99 1.32
C ASN A 13 -10.98 25.81 1.24
N THR A 14 -10.20 26.63 1.95
CA THR A 14 -8.75 26.49 2.04
C THR A 14 -8.35 25.28 2.90
N ILE A 15 -9.08 24.99 3.98
CA ILE A 15 -8.89 23.75 4.76
C ILE A 15 -9.15 22.53 3.88
N ARG A 16 -10.31 22.50 3.20
CA ARG A 16 -10.69 21.41 2.30
C ARG A 16 -9.65 21.20 1.21
N ARG A 17 -9.18 22.27 0.57
CA ARG A 17 -8.16 22.21 -0.49
C ARG A 17 -6.80 21.75 0.03
N THR A 18 -6.43 22.14 1.25
CA THR A 18 -5.19 21.70 1.89
C THR A 18 -5.25 20.22 2.26
N LEU A 19 -6.39 19.72 2.75
CA LEU A 19 -6.64 18.30 2.99
C LEU A 19 -6.58 17.49 1.70
N TRP A 20 -7.16 17.99 0.60
CA TRP A 20 -7.04 17.35 -0.72
C TRP A 20 -5.60 17.25 -1.18
N ILE A 21 -4.81 18.31 -1.01
CA ILE A 21 -3.39 18.29 -1.38
C ILE A 21 -2.61 17.32 -0.48
N LEU A 22 -2.84 17.32 0.83
CA LEU A 22 -2.24 16.36 1.77
C LEU A 22 -2.63 14.92 1.48
N MET A 23 -3.84 14.67 0.95
CA MET A 23 -4.29 13.36 0.50
C MET A 23 -3.62 12.94 -0.82
N LEU A 24 -3.38 13.91 -1.71
CA LEU A 24 -2.75 13.68 -3.01
C LEU A 24 -1.23 13.52 -2.92
N ILE A 25 -0.54 14.18 -1.98
CA ILE A 25 0.92 14.09 -1.82
C ILE A 25 1.41 12.65 -1.65
N PRO A 26 0.89 11.82 -0.72
CA PRO A 26 1.33 10.43 -0.62
C PRO A 26 0.93 9.62 -1.85
N LEU A 27 -0.21 9.93 -2.49
CA LEU A 27 -0.68 9.26 -3.71
C LEU A 27 0.21 9.54 -4.93
N LEU A 28 0.69 10.79 -5.09
CA LEU A 28 1.51 11.25 -6.21
C LEU A 28 3.02 11.08 -5.98
N ALA A 29 3.48 11.02 -4.73
CA ALA A 29 4.90 10.86 -4.41
C ALA A 29 5.39 9.40 -4.56
N GLY A 30 4.59 8.48 -5.11
CA GLY A 30 4.95 7.06 -5.25
C GLY A 30 4.97 6.27 -3.94
N CYS A 31 4.79 6.93 -2.79
CA CYS A 31 4.57 6.30 -1.48
C CYS A 31 3.10 5.90 -1.25
N GLY A 32 2.28 6.00 -2.29
CA GLY A 32 0.90 5.55 -2.26
C GLY A 32 0.93 4.05 -2.07
N PHE A 33 0.47 3.60 -0.91
CA PHE A 33 0.42 2.23 -0.40
C PHE A 33 -0.27 1.18 -1.32
N LEU A 34 -0.59 1.55 -2.56
CA LEU A 34 -1.09 0.71 -3.64
C LEU A 34 0.02 0.11 -4.52
N PHE A 35 1.28 0.54 -4.36
CA PHE A 35 2.43 0.09 -5.16
C PHE A 35 3.36 -0.81 -4.33
N VAL A 36 2.84 -1.94 -3.86
CA VAL A 36 3.72 -3.06 -3.52
C VAL A 36 4.15 -3.67 -4.83
N ASP A 37 5.42 -3.46 -5.20
CA ASP A 37 5.97 -4.05 -6.41
C ASP A 37 5.86 -5.58 -6.30
N GLY A 38 5.14 -6.15 -7.27
CA GLY A 38 4.92 -7.58 -7.41
C GLY A 38 5.83 -8.18 -8.48
N PRO A 39 5.92 -9.52 -8.53
CA PRO A 39 6.70 -10.18 -9.56
C PRO A 39 6.11 -9.89 -10.96
N PRO A 40 6.93 -9.91 -12.01
CA PRO A 40 6.48 -9.59 -13.36
C PRO A 40 5.46 -10.62 -13.85
N VAL A 41 4.39 -10.16 -14.50
CA VAL A 41 3.32 -11.05 -14.97
C VAL A 41 3.87 -12.15 -15.89
N GLY A 42 3.50 -13.41 -15.64
CA GLY A 42 3.94 -14.54 -16.46
C GLY A 42 5.30 -15.16 -16.08
N TRP A 43 5.91 -14.76 -14.95
CA TRP A 43 7.13 -15.38 -14.41
C TRP A 43 7.04 -16.91 -14.25
N GLU A 44 5.82 -17.43 -14.06
CA GLU A 44 5.53 -18.86 -13.89
C GLU A 44 5.83 -19.70 -15.15
N ASN A 45 5.89 -19.07 -16.33
CA ASN A 45 6.10 -19.75 -17.61
C ASN A 45 7.56 -19.67 -18.10
N VAL A 46 8.45 -19.02 -17.35
CA VAL A 46 9.85 -18.85 -17.75
C VAL A 46 10.66 -20.04 -17.23
N GLU A 47 10.98 -20.96 -18.14
CA GLU A 47 11.79 -22.16 -17.84
C GLU A 47 13.30 -21.92 -17.95
N ASP A 48 13.75 -20.82 -18.58
CA ASP A 48 15.18 -20.50 -18.72
C ASP A 48 15.73 -19.85 -17.44
N PRO A 49 16.71 -20.48 -16.75
CA PRO A 49 17.26 -19.96 -15.50
C PRO A 49 17.99 -18.62 -15.65
N SER A 50 18.55 -18.33 -16.83
CA SER A 50 19.32 -17.10 -17.08
C SER A 50 18.43 -15.88 -17.32
N GLU A 51 17.29 -16.07 -17.99
CA GLU A 51 16.26 -15.04 -18.12
C GLU A 51 15.57 -14.79 -16.78
N LEU A 52 15.28 -15.85 -16.02
CA LEU A 52 14.63 -15.72 -14.71
C LEU A 52 15.51 -14.96 -13.70
N GLU A 53 16.83 -15.17 -13.71
CA GLU A 53 17.78 -14.44 -12.86
C GLU A 53 17.87 -12.95 -13.25
N ALA A 54 17.94 -12.64 -14.55
CA ALA A 54 17.98 -11.26 -15.04
C ALA A 54 16.69 -10.49 -14.67
N VAL A 55 15.55 -11.16 -14.77
CA VAL A 55 14.24 -10.61 -14.37
C VAL A 55 14.15 -10.43 -12.85
N ALA A 56 14.66 -11.37 -12.05
CA ALA A 56 14.72 -11.23 -10.60
C ALA A 56 15.60 -10.06 -10.14
N LEU A 57 16.69 -9.79 -10.87
CA LEU A 57 17.62 -8.70 -10.56
C LEU A 57 17.06 -7.32 -10.92
N MET A 58 16.25 -7.25 -11.99
CA MET A 58 15.67 -6.00 -12.48
C MET A 58 14.32 -5.65 -11.85
N THR A 59 13.66 -6.59 -11.19
CA THR A 59 12.34 -6.36 -10.59
C THR A 59 12.46 -6.09 -9.09
N PRO A 60 12.15 -4.88 -8.59
CA PRO A 60 12.07 -4.67 -7.15
C PRO A 60 10.93 -5.52 -6.60
N CYS A 61 11.22 -6.52 -5.76
CA CYS A 61 10.18 -7.24 -5.03
C CYS A 61 10.13 -6.70 -3.61
N THR A 62 8.98 -6.17 -3.19
CA THR A 62 8.83 -5.69 -1.80
C THR A 62 8.68 -6.88 -0.86
N SER A 63 9.73 -7.19 -0.09
CA SER A 63 9.74 -8.30 0.88
C SER A 63 9.22 -7.90 2.27
N GLY A 64 9.05 -6.60 2.52
CA GLY A 64 8.78 -6.05 3.85
C GLY A 64 7.29 -5.95 4.17
N LYS A 65 6.84 -6.59 5.25
CA LYS A 65 5.44 -6.51 5.73
C LYS A 65 5.08 -5.20 6.44
N THR A 66 6.07 -4.37 6.77
CA THR A 66 5.88 -3.13 7.54
C THR A 66 4.86 -2.20 6.90
N LEU A 67 4.88 -2.07 5.57
CA LEU A 67 3.97 -1.19 4.85
C LEU A 67 2.51 -1.67 4.98
N ILE A 68 2.28 -2.97 4.82
CA ILE A 68 0.95 -3.59 4.99
C ILE A 68 0.45 -3.43 6.42
N TYR A 69 1.33 -3.58 7.43
CA TYR A 69 0.91 -3.39 8.81
C TYR A 69 0.47 -1.96 9.09
N MET A 70 1.12 -0.97 8.48
CA MET A 70 0.70 0.43 8.57
C MET A 70 -0.66 0.65 7.90
N ASP A 71 -0.87 0.09 6.70
CA ASP A 71 -2.17 0.15 6.03
C ASP A 71 -3.28 -0.52 6.84
N ALA A 72 -3.01 -1.72 7.36
CA ALA A 72 -3.96 -2.44 8.19
C ALA A 72 -4.28 -1.67 9.49
N ALA A 73 -3.26 -1.06 10.11
CA ALA A 73 -3.45 -0.24 11.31
C ALA A 73 -4.27 1.01 11.01
N LEU A 74 -3.98 1.72 9.92
CA LEU A 74 -4.74 2.90 9.51
C LEU A 74 -6.18 2.52 9.15
N ALA A 75 -6.37 1.44 8.39
CA ALA A 75 -7.71 0.91 8.07
C ALA A 75 -8.52 0.64 9.34
N ALA A 76 -7.90 0.00 10.35
CA ALA A 76 -8.54 -0.28 11.62
C ALA A 76 -8.89 1.01 12.40
N ILE A 77 -7.97 1.97 12.47
CA ILE A 77 -8.22 3.27 13.13
C ILE A 77 -9.40 3.99 12.48
N TYR A 78 -9.43 4.08 11.15
CA TYR A 78 -10.52 4.72 10.43
C TYR A 78 -11.83 3.94 10.53
N ALA A 79 -11.79 2.61 10.57
CA ALA A 79 -12.97 1.78 10.79
C ALA A 79 -13.57 1.97 12.20
N LEU A 80 -12.72 2.13 13.22
CA LEU A 80 -13.17 2.50 14.57
C LEU A 80 -13.83 3.89 14.56
N GLY A 81 -13.21 4.87 13.88
CA GLY A 81 -13.81 6.19 13.67
C GLY A 81 -15.16 6.10 12.95
N PHE A 82 -15.27 5.28 11.91
CA PHE A 82 -16.52 5.04 11.19
C PHE A 82 -17.60 4.47 12.11
N SER A 83 -17.26 3.46 12.92
CA SER A 83 -18.21 2.88 13.87
C SER A 83 -18.67 3.89 14.93
N ALA A 84 -17.75 4.74 15.43
CA ALA A 84 -18.09 5.79 16.39
C ALA A 84 -19.08 6.80 15.78
N VAL A 85 -18.89 7.23 14.53
CA VAL A 85 -19.82 8.17 13.88
C VAL A 85 -21.14 7.48 13.48
N ALA A 86 -21.09 6.21 13.06
CA ALA A 86 -22.26 5.48 12.59
C ALA A 86 -23.26 5.19 13.71
N PHE A 87 -22.76 4.77 14.87
CA PHE A 87 -23.56 4.29 15.99
C PHE A 87 -23.81 5.32 17.09
N ASP A 88 -23.31 6.55 16.94
CA ASP A 88 -23.61 7.65 17.85
C ASP A 88 -24.82 8.46 17.34
N ASP A 89 -25.77 8.67 18.24
CA ASP A 89 -27.08 9.27 17.97
C ASP A 89 -27.06 10.79 18.16
N ASP A 90 -26.08 11.31 18.92
CA ASP A 90 -25.99 12.72 19.35
C ASP A 90 -25.42 13.65 18.27
N TRP A 91 -25.02 13.11 17.12
CA TRP A 91 -24.35 13.88 16.07
C TRP A 91 -25.35 14.62 15.19
N TYR A 92 -25.04 15.89 14.91
CA TYR A 92 -25.79 16.68 13.92
C TYR A 92 -25.74 16.00 12.54
N TYR A 93 -26.86 15.98 11.82
CA TYR A 93 -27.05 15.17 10.60
C TYR A 93 -25.99 15.46 9.50
N ASP A 94 -25.62 16.73 9.30
CA ASP A 94 -24.56 17.10 8.35
C ASP A 94 -23.17 16.61 8.81
N ALA A 95 -22.85 16.76 10.09
CA ALA A 95 -21.56 16.31 10.65
C ALA A 95 -21.42 14.78 10.64
N LYS A 96 -22.53 14.06 10.84
CA LYS A 96 -22.59 12.59 10.76
C LYS A 96 -22.30 12.10 9.34
N THR A 97 -22.91 12.72 8.33
CA THR A 97 -22.75 12.33 6.93
C THR A 97 -21.32 12.56 6.43
N GLU A 98 -20.75 13.73 6.73
CA GLU A 98 -19.35 14.03 6.36
C GLU A 98 -18.35 13.13 7.10
N GLY A 99 -18.57 12.88 8.39
CA GLY A 99 -17.75 11.98 9.20
C GLY A 99 -17.76 10.54 8.69
N LEU A 100 -18.94 10.02 8.30
CA LEU A 100 -19.09 8.68 7.74
C LEU A 100 -18.39 8.55 6.38
N LEU A 101 -18.53 9.56 5.52
CA LEU A 101 -17.88 9.57 4.21
C LEU A 101 -16.36 9.60 4.36
N TYR A 102 -15.84 10.46 5.23
CA TYR A 102 -14.41 10.58 5.48
C TYR A 102 -13.83 9.28 6.05
N THR A 103 -14.36 8.81 7.18
CA THR A 103 -13.87 7.59 7.84
C THR A 103 -14.07 6.33 6.98
N GLY A 104 -15.20 6.24 6.27
CA GLY A 104 -15.51 5.15 5.34
C GLY A 104 -14.55 5.11 4.16
N LEU A 105 -14.29 6.26 3.52
CA LEU A 105 -13.35 6.35 2.41
C LEU A 105 -11.95 5.89 2.81
N PHE A 106 -11.41 6.45 3.90
CA PHE A 106 -10.06 6.12 4.34
C PHE A 106 -9.94 4.67 4.84
N SER A 107 -10.92 4.17 5.61
CA SER A 107 -10.91 2.77 6.04
C SER A 107 -10.94 1.80 4.85
N GLY A 108 -11.76 2.09 3.83
CA GLY A 108 -11.84 1.32 2.60
C GLY A 108 -10.54 1.36 1.79
N THR A 109 -9.95 2.53 1.59
CA THR A 109 -8.71 2.65 0.80
C THR A 109 -7.54 1.94 1.45
N PHE A 110 -7.33 2.13 2.76
CA PHE A 110 -6.24 1.46 3.47
C PHE A 110 -6.49 -0.04 3.61
N GLY A 111 -7.74 -0.46 3.80
CA GLY A 111 -8.10 -1.88 3.84
C GLY A 111 -7.80 -2.59 2.52
N LEU A 112 -8.16 -1.98 1.38
CA LEU A 112 -7.83 -2.51 0.07
C LEU A 112 -6.32 -2.57 -0.17
N ALA A 113 -5.59 -1.50 0.18
CA ALA A 113 -4.14 -1.45 0.09
C ALA A 113 -3.46 -2.59 0.87
N ALA A 114 -3.88 -2.84 2.11
CA ALA A 114 -3.37 -3.93 2.94
C ALA A 114 -3.61 -5.31 2.29
N VAL A 115 -4.82 -5.53 1.75
CA VAL A 115 -5.18 -6.82 1.11
C VAL A 115 -4.37 -7.04 -0.17
N THR A 116 -4.31 -6.05 -1.05
CA THR A 116 -3.55 -6.16 -2.30
C THR A 116 -2.05 -6.27 -2.02
N GLY A 117 -1.53 -5.50 -1.07
CA GLY A 117 -0.14 -5.58 -0.64
C GLY A 117 0.23 -6.95 -0.10
N ASN A 118 -0.62 -7.55 0.73
CA ASN A 118 -0.36 -8.90 1.27
C ASN A 118 -0.31 -9.98 0.19
N ARG A 119 -1.15 -9.87 -0.85
CA ARG A 119 -1.07 -10.78 -2.01
C ARG A 119 0.26 -10.62 -2.75
N ARG A 120 0.66 -9.39 -3.03
CA ARG A 120 1.91 -9.07 -3.74
C ARG A 120 3.16 -9.57 -3.01
N ILE A 121 3.23 -9.42 -1.68
CA ILE A 121 4.35 -9.98 -0.89
C ILE A 121 4.38 -11.51 -0.99
N ASN A 122 3.23 -12.16 -0.94
CA ASN A 122 3.16 -13.62 -1.05
C ASN A 122 3.59 -14.11 -2.45
N GLU A 123 3.18 -13.41 -3.50
CA GLU A 123 3.62 -13.66 -4.88
C GLU A 123 5.14 -13.48 -5.02
N CYS A 124 5.71 -12.42 -4.45
CA CYS A 124 7.16 -12.20 -4.43
C CYS A 124 7.91 -13.31 -3.68
N ALA A 125 7.35 -13.82 -2.57
CA ALA A 125 7.95 -14.93 -1.84
C ALA A 125 7.96 -16.22 -2.66
N ALA A 126 6.88 -16.50 -3.40
CA ALA A 126 6.79 -17.64 -4.30
C ALA A 126 7.78 -17.53 -5.47
N PHE A 127 7.87 -16.34 -6.09
CA PHE A 127 8.83 -16.07 -7.16
C PHE A 127 10.27 -16.28 -6.70
N ASN A 128 10.66 -15.71 -5.56
CA ASN A 128 12.02 -15.83 -5.04
C ASN A 128 12.37 -17.30 -4.73
N ALA A 129 11.43 -18.08 -4.19
CA ALA A 129 11.62 -19.51 -3.97
C ALA A 129 11.85 -20.28 -5.29
N HIS A 130 11.15 -19.92 -6.36
CA HIS A 130 11.31 -20.54 -7.67
C HIS A 130 12.69 -20.24 -8.28
N VAL A 131 13.13 -18.97 -8.23
CA VAL A 131 14.46 -18.55 -8.70
C VAL A 131 15.57 -19.34 -7.99
N TYR A 132 15.50 -19.44 -6.65
CA TYR A 132 16.51 -20.20 -5.89
C TYR A 132 16.57 -21.68 -6.27
N GLN A 133 15.42 -22.30 -6.55
CA GLN A 133 15.37 -23.70 -6.98
C GLN A 133 16.00 -23.89 -8.37
N GLN A 134 15.70 -23.02 -9.33
CA GLN A 134 16.29 -23.10 -10.67
C GLN A 134 17.81 -22.90 -10.67
N LEU A 135 18.30 -21.93 -9.89
CA LEU A 135 19.75 -21.71 -9.72
C LEU A 135 20.45 -22.93 -9.13
N ARG A 136 19.83 -23.55 -8.11
CA ARG A 136 20.37 -24.77 -7.50
C ARG A 136 20.41 -25.95 -8.47
N ASN A 137 19.32 -26.19 -9.21
CA ASN A 137 19.26 -27.26 -10.21
C ASN A 137 20.28 -27.05 -11.33
N SER A 138 20.51 -25.80 -11.74
CA SER A 138 21.51 -25.44 -12.74
C SER A 138 22.94 -25.70 -12.25
N ALA A 139 23.22 -25.41 -10.98
CA ALA A 139 24.51 -25.72 -10.37
C ALA A 139 24.77 -27.23 -10.25
N GLU A 140 23.77 -28.00 -9.78
CA GLU A 140 23.86 -29.47 -9.66
C GLU A 140 23.94 -30.17 -11.04
N GLY A 141 23.30 -29.61 -12.07
CA GLY A 141 23.41 -30.10 -13.45
C GLY A 141 24.78 -29.82 -14.10
N ASN A 142 25.47 -28.77 -13.65
CA ASN A 142 26.79 -28.40 -14.15
C ASN A 142 27.93 -29.17 -13.44
N ASP A 143 27.72 -29.65 -12.21
CA ASP A 143 28.68 -30.49 -11.46
C ASP A 143 28.75 -31.95 -11.97
N ASN A 144 27.72 -32.39 -12.71
CA ASN A 144 27.61 -33.74 -13.27
C ASN A 144 28.10 -33.88 -14.73
N ARG A 145 28.77 -32.86 -15.28
CA ARG A 145 29.26 -32.82 -16.67
C ARG A 145 30.77 -32.67 -16.74
#